data_AF-A0A848DMZ6-F1
#
_entry.id   AF-A0A848DMZ6-F1
#
_cell.length_a   1.000
_cell.length_b   1.000
_cell.length_c   1.000
_cell.angle_alpha   90.00
_cell.angle_beta   90.00
_cell.angle_gamma   90.00
#
_symmetry.space_group_name_H-M   'P 1'
#
loop_
_entity.id
_entity.type
_entity.pdbx_description
1 polymer ?
#
loop_
_entity_poly.entity_id
_entity_poly.type
_entity_poly.pdbx_seq_one_letter_code
_entity_poly.pdbx_strand_id
1 'polypeptide(L)'
;MNGDQFDFPGLIRLGQHDGEVDTYVRYWLGPVLDADAEDGSQLVATLRAYLDCWGDYLKAARVLEIHTSTTRYRVHRIRQVLAADLSDRHAQFNLQVATHLLGYVERGRQLQR
;
A
#
# COMPACT_ATOMS: atom_id res chain seq x y z
N MET A 1 5.54 -14.38 13.82
CA MET A 1 4.98 -13.09 14.30
C MET A 1 3.53 -13.08 13.85
N ASN A 2 2.60 -13.21 14.80
CA ASN A 2 1.21 -13.58 14.51
C ASN A 2 0.42 -12.37 13.98
N GLY A 3 -0.50 -12.63 13.04
CA GLY A 3 -1.32 -11.63 12.35
C GLY A 3 -2.22 -10.76 13.23
N ASP A 4 -2.24 -10.98 14.55
CA ASP A 4 -3.03 -10.22 15.54
C ASP A 4 -2.39 -8.89 15.97
N GLN A 5 -1.14 -8.59 15.59
CA GLN A 5 -0.43 -7.41 16.09
C GLN A 5 -0.84 -6.08 15.41
N PHE A 6 -1.53 -6.15 14.25
CA PHE A 6 -1.88 -4.99 13.43
C PHE A 6 -3.38 -4.90 13.10
N ASP A 7 -4.24 -5.34 14.03
CA ASP A 7 -5.65 -4.92 14.08
C ASP A 7 -5.77 -3.47 14.57
N PHE A 8 -6.99 -2.93 14.70
CA PHE A 8 -7.27 -1.59 15.25
C PHE A 8 -6.44 -1.21 16.51
N PRO A 9 -6.10 -2.13 17.44
CA PRO A 9 -5.18 -1.86 18.56
C PRO A 9 -3.71 -1.61 18.16
N GLY A 10 -3.24 -2.21 17.06
CA GLY A 10 -1.90 -1.96 16.51
C GLY A 10 -1.78 -0.56 15.90
N LEU A 11 -2.86 -0.05 15.30
CA LEU A 11 -2.95 1.33 14.80
C LEU A 11 -2.87 2.37 15.92
N ILE A 12 -3.44 2.09 17.10
CA ILE A 12 -3.34 2.97 18.27
C ILE A 12 -1.89 3.06 18.78
N ARG A 13 -1.09 1.99 18.59
CA ARG A 13 0.31 1.96 19.01
C ARG A 13 1.24 2.80 18.13
N LEU A 14 0.91 2.95 16.84
CA LEU A 14 1.69 3.77 15.88
C LEU A 14 1.90 5.23 16.32
N GLY A 15 1.04 5.75 17.21
CA GLY A 15 1.17 7.10 17.76
C GLY A 15 2.10 7.21 18.98
N GLN A 16 2.67 6.09 19.47
CA GLN A 16 3.37 6.06 20.76
C GLN A 16 4.89 5.85 20.66
N HIS A 17 5.42 5.38 19.52
CA HIS A 17 6.86 5.13 19.35
C HIS A 17 7.39 5.41 17.93
N ASP A 18 8.55 6.07 17.85
CA ASP A 18 9.32 6.21 16.61
C ASP A 18 9.78 4.84 16.09
N GLY A 19 9.57 4.57 14.80
CA GLY A 19 9.97 3.31 14.13
C GLY A 19 8.85 2.27 13.93
N GLU A 20 7.68 2.45 14.55
CA GLU A 20 6.53 1.56 14.30
C GLU A 20 5.91 1.78 12.91
N VAL A 21 5.99 2.99 12.37
CA VAL A 21 5.46 3.34 11.05
C VAL A 21 6.17 2.58 9.94
N ASP A 22 7.51 2.57 9.91
CA ASP A 22 8.28 1.82 8.92
C ASP A 22 7.97 0.32 8.99
N THR A 23 7.84 -0.22 10.21
CA THR A 23 7.49 -1.63 10.44
C THR A 23 6.10 -1.96 9.90
N TYR A 24 5.11 -1.11 10.16
CA TYR A 24 3.75 -1.27 9.65
C TYR A 24 3.69 -1.18 8.12
N VAL A 25 4.39 -0.21 7.54
CA VAL A 25 4.51 -0.06 6.08
C VAL A 25 5.15 -1.29 5.46
N ARG A 26 6.27 -1.81 6.01
CA ARG A 26 6.89 -3.03 5.48
C ARG A 26 6.05 -4.28 5.69
N TYR A 27 5.32 -4.39 6.80
CA TYR A 27 4.43 -5.52 7.02
C TYR A 27 3.35 -5.63 5.93
N TRP A 28 2.68 -4.52 5.60
CA TRP A 28 1.57 -4.51 4.66
C TRP A 28 1.98 -4.34 3.19
N LEU A 29 3.04 -3.57 2.92
CA LEU A 29 3.46 -3.21 1.56
C LEU A 29 4.78 -3.83 1.14
N GLY A 30 5.46 -4.58 2.02
CA GLY A 30 6.77 -5.18 1.75
C GLY A 30 6.85 -5.85 0.38
N PRO A 31 5.99 -6.83 0.07
CA PRO A 31 6.02 -7.52 -1.22
C PRO A 31 5.80 -6.61 -2.44
N VAL A 32 4.97 -5.57 -2.31
CA VAL A 32 4.70 -4.62 -3.40
C VAL A 32 5.88 -3.67 -3.59
N LEU A 33 6.48 -3.23 -2.50
CA LEU A 33 7.66 -2.37 -2.50
C LEU A 33 8.88 -3.10 -3.06
N ASP A 34 9.04 -4.39 -2.73
CA ASP A 34 10.11 -5.23 -3.26
C ASP A 34 9.92 -5.44 -4.77
N ALA A 35 8.70 -5.73 -5.22
CA ALA A 35 8.39 -5.84 -6.65
C ALA A 35 8.69 -4.54 -7.41
N ASP A 36 8.28 -3.38 -6.89
CA ASP A 36 8.59 -2.08 -7.49
C ASP A 36 10.10 -1.79 -7.53
N ALA A 37 10.86 -2.23 -6.52
CA ALA A 37 12.32 -2.08 -6.49
C ALA A 37 13.04 -3.02 -7.47
N GLU A 38 12.52 -4.23 -7.68
CA GLU A 38 13.13 -5.24 -8.54
C GLU A 38 13.01 -4.91 -10.04
N ASP A 39 11.85 -4.47 -10.50
CA ASP A 39 11.60 -4.26 -11.95
C ASP A 39 11.14 -2.86 -12.33
N GLY A 40 11.13 -1.92 -11.37
CA GLY A 40 10.70 -0.54 -11.61
C GLY A 40 9.20 -0.41 -11.83
N SER A 41 8.40 -1.41 -11.44
CA SER A 41 6.95 -1.30 -11.49
C SER A 41 6.43 -0.12 -10.65
N GLN A 42 5.17 0.22 -10.88
CA GLN A 42 4.47 1.32 -10.20
C GLN A 42 3.26 0.75 -9.44
N LEU A 43 3.45 -0.38 -8.78
CA LEU A 43 2.39 -1.13 -8.10
C LEU A 43 1.95 -0.41 -6.83
N VAL A 44 2.85 0.20 -6.06
CA VAL A 44 2.45 0.99 -4.88
C VAL A 44 1.57 2.16 -5.29
N ALA A 45 1.97 2.92 -6.32
CA ALA A 45 1.18 4.02 -6.85
C ALA A 45 -0.18 3.53 -7.37
N THR A 46 -0.19 2.38 -8.04
CA THR A 46 -1.43 1.79 -8.56
C THR A 46 -2.36 1.31 -7.45
N LEU A 47 -1.82 0.66 -6.42
CA LEU A 47 -2.58 0.19 -5.26
C LEU A 47 -3.23 1.36 -4.54
N ARG A 48 -2.47 2.43 -4.28
CA ARG A 48 -3.01 3.64 -3.65
C ARG A 48 -4.16 4.24 -4.46
N ALA A 49 -3.96 4.48 -5.76
CA ALA A 49 -5.01 5.04 -6.62
C ALA A 49 -6.25 4.12 -6.71
N TYR A 50 -6.04 2.80 -6.74
CA TYR A 50 -7.13 1.82 -6.74
C TYR A 50 -7.95 1.87 -5.44
N LEU A 51 -7.30 1.93 -4.28
CA LEU A 51 -7.97 2.02 -2.98
C LEU A 51 -8.66 3.38 -2.79
N ASP A 52 -8.02 4.48 -3.16
CA ASP A 52 -8.59 5.83 -3.12
C ASP A 52 -9.83 5.96 -4.03
N CYS A 53 -9.89 5.15 -5.10
CA CYS A 53 -11.02 5.04 -6.01
C CYS A 53 -12.03 3.95 -5.61
N TRP A 54 -11.97 3.43 -4.39
CA TRP A 54 -12.88 2.39 -3.86
C TRP A 54 -12.92 1.11 -4.72
N GLY A 55 -11.78 0.75 -5.31
CA GLY A 55 -11.64 -0.43 -6.16
C GLY A 55 -12.10 -0.27 -7.62
N ASP A 56 -12.39 0.96 -8.06
CA ASP A 56 -12.77 1.24 -9.44
C ASP A 56 -11.53 1.39 -10.35
N TYR A 57 -11.27 0.37 -11.16
CA TYR A 57 -10.15 0.36 -12.12
C TYR A 57 -10.22 1.51 -13.14
N LEU A 58 -11.41 1.95 -13.55
CA LEU A 58 -11.56 3.01 -14.55
C LEU A 58 -11.20 4.35 -13.94
N LYS A 59 -11.65 4.62 -12.72
CA LYS A 59 -11.27 5.85 -12.00
C LYS A 59 -9.78 5.85 -11.65
N ALA A 60 -9.24 4.74 -11.17
CA ALA A 60 -7.82 4.62 -10.86
C ALA A 60 -6.95 4.83 -12.11
N ALA A 61 -7.35 4.27 -13.27
CA ALA A 61 -6.67 4.50 -14.54
C ALA A 61 -6.65 5.98 -14.94
N ARG A 62 -7.76 6.70 -14.74
CA ARG A 62 -7.83 8.16 -14.99
C ARG A 62 -6.93 8.95 -14.05
N VAL A 63 -6.91 8.61 -12.75
CA VAL A 63 -6.04 9.26 -11.76
C VAL A 63 -4.56 9.06 -12.07
N LEU A 64 -4.19 7.86 -12.54
CA LEU A 64 -2.82 7.51 -12.90
C LEU A 64 -2.45 7.94 -14.33
N GLU A 65 -3.39 8.45 -15.11
CA GLU A 65 -3.22 8.79 -16.53
C GLU A 65 -2.67 7.63 -17.38
N ILE A 66 -3.13 6.41 -17.09
CA ILE A 66 -2.74 5.19 -17.82
C ILE A 66 -3.95 4.48 -18.42
N HIS A 67 -3.68 3.56 -19.34
CA HIS A 67 -4.73 2.72 -19.92
C HIS A 67 -5.31 1.73 -18.89
N THR A 68 -6.61 1.47 -19.00
CA THR A 68 -7.37 0.61 -18.07
C THR A 68 -6.89 -0.85 -18.07
N SER A 69 -6.38 -1.34 -19.20
CA SER A 69 -5.74 -2.67 -19.28
C SER A 69 -4.48 -2.75 -18.41
N THR A 70 -3.65 -1.71 -18.43
CA THR A 70 -2.44 -1.62 -17.60
C THR A 70 -2.80 -1.55 -16.11
N THR A 71 -3.80 -0.74 -15.74
CA THR A 71 -4.30 -0.69 -14.35
C THR A 71 -4.79 -2.06 -13.88
N ARG A 72 -5.61 -2.75 -14.70
CA ARG A 72 -6.13 -4.09 -14.37
C ARG A 72 -5.00 -5.11 -14.20
N TYR A 73 -4.02 -5.10 -15.12
CA TYR A 73 -2.83 -5.95 -15.02
C TYR A 73 -2.08 -5.71 -13.72
N ARG A 74 -1.79 -4.44 -13.39
CA ARG A 74 -1.07 -4.08 -12.17
C ARG A 74 -1.83 -4.48 -10.91
N VAL A 75 -3.15 -4.24 -10.83
CA VAL A 75 -3.97 -4.68 -9.69
C VAL A 75 -4.01 -6.21 -9.57
N HIS A 76 -4.07 -6.93 -10.70
CA HIS A 76 -3.97 -8.39 -10.67
C HIS A 76 -2.61 -8.84 -10.12
N ARG A 77 -1.52 -8.23 -10.58
CA ARG A 77 -0.17 -8.49 -10.07
C ARG A 77 -0.05 -8.17 -8.58
N ILE A 78 -0.65 -7.08 -8.11
CA ILE A 78 -0.69 -6.71 -6.69
C ILE A 78 -1.33 -7.82 -5.85
N ARG A 79 -2.46 -8.40 -6.30
CA ARG A 79 -3.09 -9.54 -5.63
C ARG A 79 -2.15 -10.74 -5.53
N GLN A 80 -1.37 -11.00 -6.58
CA GLN A 80 -0.42 -12.10 -6.60
C GLN A 80 0.74 -11.89 -5.62
N VAL A 81 1.36 -10.71 -5.62
CA VAL A 81 2.53 -10.43 -4.76
C VAL A 81 2.15 -10.31 -3.28
N LEU A 82 0.97 -9.77 -2.97
CA LEU A 82 0.50 -9.68 -1.58
C LEU A 82 -0.03 -11.01 -1.04
N ALA A 83 -0.29 -11.99 -1.92
CA ALA A 83 -1.04 -13.20 -1.58
C ALA A 83 -2.33 -12.91 -0.77
N ALA A 84 -2.95 -11.75 -1.05
CA ALA A 84 -4.06 -11.21 -0.28
C ALA A 84 -5.29 -10.98 -1.16
N ASP A 85 -6.46 -11.23 -0.59
CA ASP A 85 -7.71 -10.83 -1.22
C ASP A 85 -7.97 -9.35 -0.98
N LEU A 86 -7.77 -8.53 -2.03
CA LEU A 86 -8.12 -7.11 -2.02
C LEU A 86 -9.63 -6.84 -1.91
N SER A 87 -10.48 -7.84 -1.69
CA SER A 87 -11.89 -7.67 -1.33
C SER A 87 -12.14 -7.69 0.19
N ASP A 88 -11.18 -8.19 0.97
CA ASP A 88 -11.25 -8.16 2.42
C ASP A 88 -11.14 -6.70 2.92
N ARG A 89 -12.17 -6.25 3.63
CA ARG A 89 -12.23 -4.88 4.17
C ARG A 89 -11.12 -4.60 5.18
N HIS A 90 -10.68 -5.61 5.94
CA HIS A 90 -9.61 -5.44 6.90
C HIS A 90 -8.27 -5.23 6.19
N ALA A 91 -7.95 -6.08 5.20
CA ALA A 91 -6.79 -5.90 4.35
C ALA A 91 -6.82 -4.57 3.58
N GLN A 92 -7.95 -4.20 2.96
CA GLN A 92 -8.10 -2.93 2.23
C GLN A 92 -7.79 -1.72 3.11
N PHE A 93 -8.36 -1.68 4.31
CA PHE A 93 -8.14 -0.58 5.24
C PHE A 93 -6.66 -0.45 5.63
N ASN A 94 -6.03 -1.55 6.04
CA ASN A 94 -4.64 -1.52 6.44
C ASN A 94 -3.69 -1.17 5.27
N LEU A 95 -3.95 -1.68 4.08
CA LEU A 95 -3.19 -1.30 2.87
C LEU A 95 -3.37 0.19 2.56
N GLN A 96 -4.57 0.74 2.73
CA GLN A 96 -4.80 2.17 2.52
C GLN A 96 -4.02 3.01 3.54
N VAL A 97 -4.09 2.67 4.83
CA VAL A 97 -3.27 3.32 5.86
C VAL A 97 -1.78 3.23 5.50
N ALA A 98 -1.29 2.04 5.17
CA ALA A 98 0.13 1.84 4.85
C ALA A 98 0.58 2.67 3.64
N THR A 99 -0.24 2.79 2.59
CA THR A 99 0.09 3.63 1.42
C THR A 99 0.12 5.13 1.75
N HIS A 100 -0.72 5.60 2.67
CA HIS A 100 -0.65 6.99 3.14
C HIS A 100 0.57 7.22 4.02
N LEU A 101 0.86 6.30 4.95
CA LEU A 101 2.01 6.37 5.86
C LEU A 101 3.34 6.36 5.10
N LEU A 102 3.46 5.56 4.04
CA LEU A 102 4.65 5.55 3.18
C LEU A 102 4.96 6.96 2.64
N GLY A 103 3.95 7.69 2.17
CA GLY A 103 4.12 9.07 1.70
C GLY A 103 4.55 10.05 2.81
N TYR A 104 4.24 9.77 4.08
CA TYR A 104 4.77 10.54 5.21
C TYR A 104 6.23 10.21 5.51
N VAL A 105 6.58 8.92 5.53
CA VAL A 105 7.96 8.45 5.75
C VAL A 105 8.91 9.01 4.69
N GLU A 106 8.50 8.97 3.42
CA GLU A 106 9.31 9.48 2.30
C GLU A 106 9.56 11.00 2.43
N ARG A 107 8.54 11.78 2.82
CA ARG A 107 8.69 13.22 3.06
C ARG A 107 9.55 13.53 4.28
N GLY A 108 9.40 12.77 5.37
CA GLY A 108 10.22 12.92 6.57
C GLY A 108 11.71 12.71 6.28
N ARG A 109 12.04 11.70 5.46
CA ARG A 109 13.42 11.42 5.01
C ARG A 109 13.99 12.49 4.07
N GLN A 110 13.14 13.18 3.31
CA GLN A 110 13.55 14.27 2.42
C GLN A 110 13.88 15.58 3.18
N LEU A 111 13.27 15.81 4.35
CA LEU A 111 13.49 17.01 5.16
C LEU A 111 14.71 16.93 6.09
N GLN A 112 15.30 15.73 6.24
CA GLN A 112 16.47 15.48 7.09
C GLN A 112 17.80 15.43 6.31
N ARG A 113 17.78 15.78 5.01
CA ARG A 113 18.96 15.91 4.15
C ARG A 113 19.19 17.38 3.80
#